data_AF-A0A0J6FTQ4-F1
#
_entry.id   AF-A0A0J6FTQ4-F1
#
_cell.length_a   1.000
_cell.length_b   1.000
_cell.length_c   1.000
_cell.angle_alpha   90.00
_cell.angle_beta   90.00
_cell.angle_gamma   90.00
#
_symmetry.space_group_name_H-M   'P 1'
#
loop_
_entity.id
_entity.type
_entity.pdbx_description
1 polymer ?
#
loop_
_entity_poly.entity_id
_entity_poly.type
_entity_poly.pdbx_seq_one_letter_code
_entity_poly.pdbx_strand_id
1 'polypeptide(L)'
;MIRPWAGLLAALLGVAGSAGGQTPDAPSAQDPAPQRIALAQSLIPSCLSIEQDTASIGLPRDALERAAAIARTSPTAPRDDQAQRLAWIAGTRAQGLLDAASRDGANARRDRFGCTALALAQVPTDSLYLVGDLLERGQAAVWLTAAARFAATVEVRRSNPRCQHGPMGSTVYVAEAEKTPLLFLIACVT
;
A
#
# COMPACT_ATOMS: atom_id res chain seq x y z
N MET A 1 63.38 9.53 -15.58
CA MET A 1 64.10 9.53 -16.86
C MET A 1 63.08 9.54 -17.98
N ILE A 2 63.14 10.56 -18.82
CA ILE A 2 62.32 10.75 -20.02
C ILE A 2 63.13 10.21 -21.20
N ARG A 3 62.58 9.30 -22.01
CA ARG A 3 62.47 9.55 -23.47
C ARG A 3 61.54 8.54 -24.17
N PRO A 4 60.83 9.02 -25.21
CA PRO A 4 59.78 8.31 -25.93
C PRO A 4 60.32 7.71 -27.23
N TRP A 5 59.54 6.85 -27.89
CA TRP A 5 59.50 6.90 -29.34
C TRP A 5 58.17 6.43 -29.92
N ALA A 6 57.82 7.10 -31.01
CA ALA A 6 56.53 7.15 -31.66
C ALA A 6 56.64 6.64 -33.09
N GLY A 7 55.47 6.30 -33.68
CA GLY A 7 55.25 6.14 -35.11
C GLY A 7 55.31 4.67 -35.56
N LEU A 8 54.47 4.16 -36.46
CA LEU A 8 53.58 4.73 -37.48
C LEU A 8 52.41 3.73 -37.67
N LEU A 9 51.14 4.17 -37.85
CA LEU A 9 50.42 4.35 -39.14
C LEU A 9 50.58 3.14 -40.10
N ALA A 10 49.57 2.60 -40.80
CA ALA A 10 48.13 2.82 -40.94
C ALA A 10 47.59 1.75 -41.92
N ALA A 11 46.26 1.71 -42.07
CA ALA A 11 45.49 1.24 -43.23
C ALA A 11 45.28 -0.29 -43.38
N LEU A 12 44.14 -0.83 -43.83
CA LEU A 12 42.76 -0.39 -44.13
C LEU A 12 42.01 -1.67 -44.56
N LEU A 13 40.66 -1.63 -44.55
CA LEU A 13 39.69 -2.56 -45.18
C LEU A 13 39.44 -3.90 -44.45
N GLY A 14 38.22 -4.41 -44.28
CA GLY A 14 36.90 -4.00 -44.75
C GLY A 14 35.95 -5.22 -44.80
N VAL A 15 34.88 -5.17 -44.00
CA VAL A 15 33.50 -5.67 -44.20
C VAL A 15 33.15 -7.18 -44.09
N ALA A 16 31.97 -7.39 -43.46
CA ALA A 16 31.06 -8.53 -43.41
C ALA A 16 31.36 -9.58 -42.32
N GLY A 17 30.46 -9.94 -41.41
CA GLY A 17 29.07 -9.56 -41.20
C GLY A 17 28.55 -10.46 -40.07
N SER A 18 27.82 -9.88 -39.13
CA SER A 18 26.88 -10.63 -38.30
C SER A 18 25.85 -9.62 -37.82
N ALA A 19 24.75 -9.59 -38.59
CA ALA A 19 23.49 -9.05 -38.13
C ALA A 19 23.05 -9.88 -36.92
N GLY A 20 23.48 -9.45 -35.75
CA GLY A 20 23.03 -9.94 -34.46
C GLY A 20 22.80 -8.73 -33.57
N GLY A 21 21.97 -7.80 -34.05
CA GLY A 21 21.43 -6.72 -33.23
C GLY A 21 20.50 -7.32 -32.19
N GLN A 22 21.07 -7.99 -31.19
CA GLN A 22 20.43 -8.21 -29.92
C GLN A 22 20.43 -6.84 -29.25
N THR A 23 19.37 -6.07 -29.51
CA THR A 23 18.92 -5.08 -28.53
C THR A 23 18.97 -5.77 -27.17
N PRO A 24 19.71 -5.25 -26.19
CA PRO A 24 19.61 -5.77 -24.83
C PRO A 24 18.13 -5.71 -24.49
N ASP A 25 17.52 -6.87 -24.24
CA ASP A 25 16.17 -6.93 -23.68
C ASP A 25 16.20 -5.99 -22.47
N ALA A 26 15.46 -4.89 -22.58
CA ALA A 26 15.27 -4.01 -21.45
C ALA A 26 14.74 -4.91 -20.33
N PRO A 27 15.38 -4.96 -19.15
CA PRO A 27 14.96 -5.87 -18.10
C PRO A 27 13.48 -5.64 -17.87
N SER A 28 12.66 -6.67 -18.16
CA SER A 28 11.24 -6.70 -17.85
C SER A 28 11.10 -6.11 -16.46
N ALA A 29 10.27 -5.07 -16.28
CA ALA A 29 10.14 -4.40 -15.00
C ALA A 29 9.76 -5.45 -13.95
N GLN A 30 10.75 -5.96 -13.23
CA GLN A 30 10.56 -7.02 -12.26
C GLN A 30 9.71 -6.46 -11.12
N ASP A 31 8.74 -7.24 -10.69
CA ASP A 31 7.97 -6.90 -9.51
C ASP A 31 8.94 -6.74 -8.32
N PRO A 32 8.75 -5.69 -7.49
CA PRO A 32 9.60 -5.49 -6.33
C PRO A 32 9.48 -6.67 -5.38
N ALA A 33 10.56 -6.96 -4.65
CA ALA A 33 10.55 -7.99 -3.63
C ALA A 33 9.44 -7.72 -2.59
N PRO A 34 8.80 -8.78 -2.06
CA PRO A 34 7.82 -8.62 -0.99
C PRO A 34 8.41 -7.87 0.21
N GLN A 35 7.66 -6.91 0.73
CA GLN A 35 8.04 -6.13 1.90
C GLN A 35 7.36 -6.68 3.14
N ARG A 36 8.08 -6.75 4.27
CA ARG A 36 7.51 -7.13 5.56
C ARG A 36 7.37 -5.91 6.44
N ILE A 37 6.18 -5.70 6.99
CA ILE A 37 5.87 -4.60 7.88
C ILE A 37 5.51 -5.16 9.25
N ALA A 38 6.11 -4.63 10.30
CA ALA A 38 5.72 -4.93 11.67
C ALA A 38 4.39 -4.24 11.99
N LEU A 39 3.46 -4.96 12.60
CA LEU A 39 2.13 -4.47 12.94
C LEU A 39 2.02 -4.07 14.41
N ALA A 40 0.99 -3.28 14.74
CA ALA A 40 0.60 -3.08 16.12
C ALA A 40 0.14 -4.41 16.74
N GLN A 41 0.60 -4.68 17.97
CA GLN A 41 0.32 -5.94 18.68
C GLN A 41 -0.83 -5.83 19.68
N SER A 42 -1.51 -4.68 19.70
CA SER A 42 -2.63 -4.38 20.58
C SER A 42 -3.50 -3.29 19.97
N LEU A 43 -4.76 -3.23 20.38
CA LEU A 43 -5.67 -2.15 20.03
C LEU A 43 -5.84 -1.21 21.22
N ILE A 44 -5.73 0.08 20.95
CA ILE A 44 -6.00 1.13 21.95
C ILE A 44 -7.52 1.31 22.03
N PRO A 45 -8.10 1.48 23.23
CA PRO A 45 -9.52 1.76 23.40
C PRO A 45 -9.97 2.95 22.54
N SER A 46 -11.19 2.88 22.01
CA SER A 46 -11.68 3.67 20.87
C SER A 46 -10.95 3.32 19.57
N CYS A 47 -11.42 2.26 18.93
CA CYS A 47 -10.87 1.71 17.70
C CYS A 47 -12.01 1.34 16.73
N LEU A 48 -11.65 1.19 15.45
CA LEU A 48 -12.51 0.64 14.41
C LEU A 48 -11.94 -0.72 14.01
N SER A 49 -12.79 -1.71 13.77
CA SER A 49 -12.39 -3.04 13.33
C SER A 49 -13.09 -3.37 12.02
N ILE A 50 -12.33 -3.77 11.01
CA ILE A 50 -12.88 -4.27 9.74
C ILE A 50 -12.82 -5.79 9.81
N GLU A 51 -13.99 -6.40 9.93
CA GLU A 51 -14.13 -7.85 10.06
C GLU A 51 -14.23 -8.53 8.70
N GLN A 52 -13.53 -9.66 8.63
CA GLN A 52 -13.51 -10.63 7.54
C GLN A 52 -13.63 -12.02 8.15
N ASP A 53 -13.83 -13.04 7.31
CA ASP A 53 -14.09 -14.41 7.78
C ASP A 53 -12.92 -14.97 8.63
N THR A 54 -11.69 -14.67 8.25
CA THR A 54 -10.47 -15.28 8.84
C THR A 54 -9.61 -14.30 9.63
N ALA A 55 -9.90 -13.00 9.55
CA ALA A 55 -9.15 -11.96 10.24
C ALA A 55 -10.01 -10.72 10.51
N SER A 56 -9.57 -9.89 11.46
CA SER A 56 -10.05 -8.52 11.60
C SER A 56 -8.89 -7.53 11.59
N ILE A 57 -9.08 -6.41 10.88
CA ILE A 57 -8.11 -5.33 10.80
C ILE A 57 -8.58 -4.22 11.74
N GLY A 58 -7.89 -4.07 12.85
CA GLY A 58 -8.14 -3.00 13.81
C GLY A 58 -7.36 -1.74 13.47
N LEU A 59 -8.06 -0.61 13.46
CA LEU A 59 -7.57 0.71 13.12
C LEU A 59 -7.66 1.65 14.33
N PRO A 60 -6.59 2.41 14.62
CA PRO A 60 -6.61 3.42 15.67
C PRO A 60 -7.56 4.57 15.31
N ARG A 61 -8.60 4.80 16.12
CA ARG A 61 -9.61 5.84 15.82
C ARG A 61 -9.02 7.24 15.85
N ASP A 62 -8.08 7.51 16.74
CA ASP A 62 -7.39 8.80 16.82
C ASP A 62 -6.62 9.13 15.52
N ALA A 63 -6.02 8.12 14.87
CA ALA A 63 -5.37 8.32 13.58
C ALA A 63 -6.39 8.68 12.48
N LEU A 64 -7.54 8.00 12.47
CA LEU A 64 -8.63 8.32 11.54
C LEU A 64 -9.18 9.73 11.79
N GLU A 65 -9.40 10.11 13.04
CA GLU A 65 -9.93 11.42 13.41
C GLU A 65 -8.95 12.55 13.07
N ARG A 66 -7.64 12.35 13.31
CA ARG A 66 -6.58 13.29 12.89
C ARG A 66 -6.55 13.45 11.36
N ALA A 67 -6.59 12.35 10.62
CA ALA A 67 -6.63 12.41 9.15
C ALA A 67 -7.90 13.14 8.67
N ALA A 68 -9.07 12.78 9.22
CA ALA A 68 -10.33 13.41 8.85
C ALA A 68 -10.37 14.91 9.18
N ALA A 69 -9.70 15.34 10.26
CA ALA A 69 -9.56 16.75 10.59
C ALA A 69 -8.87 17.56 9.48
N ILE A 70 -7.88 16.98 8.79
CA ILE A 70 -7.19 17.62 7.66
C ILE A 70 -8.19 17.89 6.53
N ALA A 71 -9.01 16.91 6.17
CA ALA A 71 -10.01 17.10 5.11
C ALA A 71 -11.05 18.17 5.47
N ARG A 72 -11.42 18.30 6.75
CA ARG A 72 -12.37 19.33 7.21
C ARG A 72 -11.81 20.76 7.14
N THR A 73 -10.50 20.94 7.02
CA THR A 73 -9.90 22.28 6.87
C THR A 73 -10.20 22.94 5.53
N SER A 74 -10.58 22.16 4.51
CA SER A 74 -10.91 22.67 3.18
C SER A 74 -12.03 21.86 2.53
N PRO A 75 -13.10 22.49 2.00
CA PRO A 75 -14.18 21.76 1.34
C PRO A 75 -13.75 21.13 0.01
N THR A 76 -12.63 21.56 -0.57
CA THR A 76 -12.09 21.03 -1.82
C THR A 76 -10.63 20.66 -1.68
N ALA A 77 -10.17 19.73 -2.52
CA ALA A 77 -8.78 19.30 -2.53
C ALA A 77 -7.84 20.49 -2.84
N PRO A 78 -6.80 20.71 -2.03
CA PRO A 78 -5.72 21.64 -2.34
C PRO A 78 -5.13 21.33 -3.73
N ARG A 79 -4.85 22.38 -4.52
CA ARG A 79 -4.37 22.24 -5.90
C ARG A 79 -2.87 22.46 -6.04
N ASP A 80 -2.30 23.31 -5.20
CA ASP A 80 -0.95 23.84 -5.38
C ASP A 80 0.12 23.03 -4.65
N ASP A 81 -0.29 22.15 -3.72
CA ASP A 81 0.60 21.28 -2.96
C ASP A 81 0.12 19.82 -3.04
N GLN A 82 0.94 18.98 -3.65
CA GLN A 82 0.66 17.56 -3.83
C GLN A 82 0.61 16.79 -2.49
N ALA A 83 1.48 17.11 -1.53
CA ALA A 83 1.48 16.46 -0.23
C ALA A 83 0.21 16.83 0.55
N GLN A 84 -0.17 18.11 0.51
CA GLN A 84 -1.41 18.59 1.12
C GLN A 84 -2.64 17.95 0.46
N ARG A 85 -2.63 17.80 -0.86
CA ARG A 85 -3.68 17.11 -1.61
C ARG A 85 -3.81 15.64 -1.20
N LEU A 86 -2.70 14.92 -1.09
CA LEU A 86 -2.71 13.51 -0.66
C LEU A 86 -3.21 13.36 0.78
N ALA A 87 -2.79 14.26 1.68
CA ALA A 87 -3.28 14.30 3.06
C ALA A 87 -4.79 14.58 3.13
N TRP A 88 -5.30 15.50 2.28
CA TRP A 88 -6.73 15.75 2.15
C TRP A 88 -7.49 14.51 1.65
N ILE A 89 -6.97 13.80 0.65
CA ILE A 89 -7.56 12.55 0.14
C ILE A 89 -7.62 11.49 1.25
N ALA A 90 -6.52 11.31 2.00
CA ALA A 90 -6.48 10.41 3.16
C ALA A 90 -7.51 10.83 4.21
N GLY A 91 -7.69 12.12 4.46
CA GLY A 91 -8.69 12.63 5.38
C GLY A 91 -10.13 12.35 4.95
N THR A 92 -10.46 12.52 3.68
CA THR A 92 -11.78 12.18 3.13
C THR A 92 -12.08 10.69 3.26
N ARG A 93 -11.08 9.84 2.99
CA ARG A 93 -11.16 8.38 3.19
C ARG A 93 -11.35 8.01 4.66
N ALA A 94 -10.68 8.70 5.58
CA ALA A 94 -10.82 8.51 7.01
C ALA A 94 -12.23 8.91 7.48
N GLN A 95 -12.75 10.04 7.02
CA GLN A 95 -14.11 10.48 7.29
C GLN A 95 -15.12 9.43 6.82
N GLY A 96 -14.96 8.87 5.62
CA GLY A 96 -15.83 7.79 5.13
C GLY A 96 -15.86 6.55 6.02
N LEU A 97 -14.73 6.17 6.64
CA LEU A 97 -14.69 5.08 7.63
C LEU A 97 -15.42 5.43 8.92
N LEU A 98 -15.19 6.64 9.42
CA LEU A 98 -15.84 7.13 10.65
C LEU A 98 -17.36 7.24 10.47
N ASP A 99 -17.80 7.71 9.31
CA ASP A 99 -19.22 7.81 8.96
C ASP A 99 -19.83 6.41 8.84
N ALA A 100 -19.16 5.47 8.16
CA ALA A 100 -19.59 4.08 8.09
C ALA A 100 -19.74 3.45 9.49
N ALA A 101 -18.74 3.65 10.35
CA ALA A 101 -18.76 3.15 11.73
C ALA A 101 -19.84 3.80 12.61
N SER A 102 -20.33 4.99 12.24
CA SER A 102 -21.31 5.73 13.02
C SER A 102 -22.76 5.50 12.56
N ARG A 103 -22.98 4.84 11.41
CA ARG A 103 -24.33 4.65 10.83
C ARG A 103 -25.32 4.01 11.80
N ASP A 104 -24.86 3.04 12.58
CA ASP A 104 -25.71 2.28 13.50
C ASP A 104 -25.78 2.91 14.90
N GLY A 105 -25.02 3.98 15.16
CA GLY A 105 -25.03 4.72 16.43
C GLY A 105 -24.89 3.82 17.66
N ALA A 106 -25.92 3.81 18.51
CA ALA A 106 -25.97 3.00 19.73
C ALA A 106 -26.00 1.48 19.46
N ASN A 107 -26.44 1.07 18.25
CA ASN A 107 -26.50 -0.32 17.82
C ASN A 107 -25.23 -0.76 17.07
N ALA A 108 -24.20 0.08 17.05
CA ALA A 108 -22.94 -0.26 16.40
C ALA A 108 -22.35 -1.54 17.00
N ARG A 109 -22.13 -2.53 16.13
CA ARG A 109 -21.53 -3.80 16.52
C ARG A 109 -20.16 -3.56 17.13
N ARG A 110 -19.84 -4.33 18.17
CA ARG A 110 -18.52 -4.34 18.80
C ARG A 110 -17.83 -5.66 18.55
N ASP A 111 -16.54 -5.61 18.25
CA ASP A 111 -15.72 -6.81 18.20
C ASP A 111 -15.32 -7.25 19.62
N ARG A 112 -14.55 -8.34 19.71
CA ARG A 112 -14.07 -8.89 20.98
C ARG A 112 -13.13 -7.97 21.78
N PHE A 113 -12.63 -6.90 21.15
CA PHE A 113 -11.76 -5.90 21.77
C PHE A 113 -12.50 -4.61 22.11
N GLY A 114 -13.81 -4.54 21.86
CA GLY A 114 -14.63 -3.35 22.07
C GLY A 114 -14.51 -2.30 20.95
N CYS A 115 -13.83 -2.62 19.84
CA CYS A 115 -13.77 -1.74 18.68
C CYS A 115 -15.12 -1.69 17.96
N THR A 116 -15.45 -0.57 17.33
CA THR A 116 -16.62 -0.51 16.43
C THR A 116 -16.35 -1.38 15.21
N ALA A 117 -17.15 -2.43 15.02
CA ALA A 117 -16.94 -3.46 14.01
C ALA A 117 -17.75 -3.21 12.75
N LEU A 118 -17.06 -3.04 11.63
CA LEU A 118 -17.63 -2.97 10.28
C LEU A 118 -17.37 -4.26 9.53
N ALA A 119 -18.36 -4.78 8.81
CA ALA A 119 -18.09 -5.80 7.81
C ALA A 119 -17.31 -5.20 6.64
N LEU A 120 -16.41 -5.95 6.00
CA LEU A 120 -15.65 -5.46 4.84
C LEU A 120 -16.54 -4.87 3.74
N ALA A 121 -17.71 -5.46 3.50
CA ALA A 121 -18.69 -4.97 2.50
C ALA A 121 -19.30 -3.60 2.84
N GLN A 122 -19.20 -3.14 4.09
CA GLN A 122 -19.69 -1.83 4.54
C GLN A 122 -18.61 -0.75 4.43
N VAL A 123 -17.35 -1.14 4.18
CA VAL A 123 -16.23 -0.21 4.05
C VAL A 123 -16.27 0.46 2.68
N PRO A 124 -16.26 1.81 2.59
CA PRO A 124 -16.15 2.49 1.31
C PRO A 124 -14.88 2.04 0.56
N THR A 125 -14.98 1.73 -0.73
CA THR A 125 -13.87 1.18 -1.52
C THR A 125 -12.64 2.07 -1.48
N ASP A 126 -12.81 3.38 -1.60
CA ASP A 126 -11.68 4.32 -1.54
C ASP A 126 -11.01 4.36 -0.16
N SER A 127 -11.76 4.07 0.91
CA SER A 127 -11.20 4.02 2.25
C SER A 127 -10.25 2.83 2.46
N LEU A 128 -10.37 1.77 1.66
CA LEU A 128 -9.45 0.62 1.73
C LEU A 128 -8.00 1.02 1.41
N TYR A 129 -7.78 2.07 0.61
CA TYR A 129 -6.42 2.59 0.39
C TYR A 129 -5.82 3.22 1.64
N LEU A 130 -6.63 3.85 2.49
CA LEU A 130 -6.16 4.33 3.79
C LEU A 130 -5.88 3.16 4.75
N VAL A 131 -6.69 2.10 4.71
CA VAL A 131 -6.42 0.87 5.47
C VAL A 131 -5.07 0.29 5.08
N GLY A 132 -4.78 0.23 3.77
CA GLY A 132 -3.46 -0.14 3.25
C GLY A 132 -2.34 0.74 3.80
N ASP A 133 -2.46 2.06 3.72
CA ASP A 133 -1.46 3.01 4.26
C ASP A 133 -1.23 2.82 5.78
N LEU A 134 -2.27 2.56 6.57
CA LEU A 134 -2.14 2.27 8.01
C LEU A 134 -1.45 0.93 8.29
N LEU A 135 -1.67 -0.08 7.45
CA LEU A 135 -0.93 -1.35 7.50
C LEU A 135 0.54 -1.14 7.16
N GLU A 136 0.85 -0.39 6.10
CA GLU A 136 2.23 -0.11 5.68
C GLU A 136 3.02 0.75 6.69
N ARG A 137 2.32 1.59 7.46
CA ARG A 137 2.91 2.36 8.58
C ARG A 137 3.01 1.55 9.88
N GLY A 138 2.51 0.32 9.91
CA GLY A 138 2.47 -0.51 11.13
C GLY A 138 1.52 0.01 12.21
N GLN A 139 0.60 0.90 11.86
CA GLN A 139 -0.35 1.52 12.80
C GLN A 139 -1.61 0.67 12.99
N ALA A 140 -1.95 -0.17 12.01
CA ALA A 140 -3.03 -1.13 12.13
C ALA A 140 -2.58 -2.38 12.90
N ALA A 141 -3.52 -3.00 13.62
CA ALA A 141 -3.36 -4.33 14.19
C ALA A 141 -4.19 -5.33 13.39
N VAL A 142 -3.72 -6.57 13.27
CA VAL A 142 -4.46 -7.63 12.57
C VAL A 142 -4.67 -8.77 13.54
N TRP A 143 -5.93 -9.09 13.85
CA TRP A 143 -6.29 -10.25 14.64
C TRP A 143 -6.59 -11.43 13.71
N LEU A 144 -5.93 -12.57 13.94
CA LEU A 144 -6.16 -13.81 13.21
C LEU A 144 -7.14 -14.68 13.99
N THR A 145 -8.28 -15.00 13.38
CA THR A 145 -9.37 -15.71 14.06
C THR A 145 -8.95 -17.14 14.41
N ALA A 146 -8.27 -17.85 13.50
CA ALA A 146 -7.91 -19.25 13.67
C ALA A 146 -6.84 -19.45 14.77
N ALA A 147 -5.77 -18.65 14.79
CA ALA A 147 -4.76 -18.75 15.85
C ALA A 147 -5.10 -17.94 17.12
N ALA A 148 -6.21 -17.21 17.13
CA ALA A 148 -6.64 -16.37 18.25
C ALA A 148 -5.51 -15.48 18.79
N ARG A 149 -4.81 -14.78 17.89
CA ARG A 149 -3.69 -13.87 18.23
C ARG A 149 -3.55 -12.74 17.24
N PHE A 150 -2.83 -11.68 17.64
CA PHE A 150 -2.40 -10.65 16.70
C PHE A 150 -1.29 -11.18 15.77
N ALA A 151 -1.36 -10.79 14.50
CA ALA A 151 -0.28 -11.01 13.55
C ALA A 151 0.89 -10.08 13.89
N ALA A 152 2.10 -10.63 13.90
CA ALA A 152 3.32 -9.84 14.12
C ALA A 152 3.65 -8.97 12.90
N THR A 153 3.40 -9.51 11.71
CA THR A 153 3.83 -8.94 10.43
C THR A 153 2.76 -9.09 9.36
N VAL A 154 2.74 -8.11 8.44
CA VAL A 154 2.06 -8.21 7.15
C VAL A 154 3.10 -8.22 6.03
N GLU A 155 2.92 -9.12 5.07
CA GLU A 155 3.66 -9.15 3.83
C GLU A 155 2.89 -8.32 2.78
N VAL A 156 3.59 -7.36 2.17
CA VAL A 156 3.06 -6.48 1.13
C VAL A 156 3.73 -6.84 -0.19
N ARG A 157 2.93 -7.28 -1.15
CA ARG A 157 3.36 -7.66 -2.50
C ARG A 157 2.81 -6.66 -3.49
N ARG A 158 3.68 -6.04 -4.29
CA ARG A 158 3.26 -5.10 -5.33
C ARG A 158 3.53 -5.73 -6.68
N SER A 159 2.56 -5.63 -7.58
CA SER A 159 2.71 -6.03 -8.97
C SER A 159 2.62 -4.80 -9.86
N ASN A 160 3.49 -4.75 -10.87
CA ASN A 160 3.60 -3.67 -11.83
C ASN A 160 3.46 -2.25 -11.22
N PRO A 161 4.41 -1.81 -10.36
CA PRO A 161 4.35 -0.48 -9.75
C PRO A 161 4.54 0.68 -10.76
N ARG A 162 4.90 0.38 -12.02
CA ARG A 162 5.11 1.34 -13.12
C ARG A 162 3.99 1.33 -14.18
N CYS A 163 2.85 0.75 -13.83
CA CYS A 163 1.57 0.73 -14.56
C CYS A 163 1.05 2.06 -15.14
N GLN A 164 1.64 3.22 -14.85
CA GLN A 164 1.27 4.49 -15.50
C GLN A 164 1.44 4.46 -17.03
N HIS A 165 2.22 3.49 -17.54
CA HIS A 165 2.48 3.28 -18.96
C HIS A 165 2.39 1.79 -19.38
N GLY A 166 1.55 0.99 -18.70
CA GLY A 166 1.49 -0.46 -18.92
C GLY A 166 0.26 -1.10 -18.27
N PRO A 167 0.21 -2.44 -18.13
CA PRO A 167 -0.97 -3.13 -17.60
C PRO A 167 -1.33 -2.68 -16.17
N MET A 168 -2.52 -3.06 -15.70
CA MET A 168 -2.98 -2.75 -14.33
C MET A 168 -1.96 -3.19 -13.27
N GLY A 169 -1.70 -2.32 -12.29
CA GLY A 169 -0.86 -2.63 -11.12
C GLY A 169 -1.70 -2.92 -9.89
N SER A 170 -1.16 -3.69 -8.94
CA SER A 170 -1.88 -4.05 -7.71
C SER A 170 -0.98 -4.14 -6.49
N THR A 171 -1.58 -4.07 -5.30
CA THR A 171 -0.93 -4.32 -4.02
C THR A 171 -1.76 -5.33 -3.23
N VAL A 172 -1.09 -6.37 -2.74
CA VAL A 172 -1.69 -7.46 -1.95
C VAL A 172 -1.09 -7.46 -0.56
N TYR A 173 -1.95 -7.55 0.45
CA TYR A 173 -1.59 -7.59 1.86
C TYR A 173 -1.94 -8.97 2.42
N VAL A 174 -0.97 -9.65 3.01
CA VAL A 174 -1.12 -11.00 3.55
C VAL A 174 -0.52 -11.05 4.95
N ALA A 175 -1.28 -11.51 5.94
CA ALA A 175 -0.72 -11.79 7.26
C ALA A 175 0.25 -12.98 7.15
N GLU A 176 1.51 -12.78 7.53
CA GLU A 176 2.57 -13.74 7.19
C GLU A 176 2.38 -15.10 7.86
N ALA A 177 1.95 -15.09 9.13
CA ALA A 177 1.87 -16.26 10.00
C ALA A 177 1.01 -17.40 9.43
N GLU A 178 -0.10 -17.07 8.79
CA GLU A 178 -1.09 -18.03 8.29
C GLU A 178 -1.31 -17.90 6.77
N LYS A 179 -0.55 -17.01 6.11
CA LYS A 179 -0.78 -16.61 4.73
C LYS A 179 -2.23 -16.15 4.48
N THR A 180 -2.83 -15.53 5.49
CA THR A 180 -4.22 -15.03 5.45
C THR A 180 -4.30 -13.77 4.59
N PRO A 181 -5.06 -13.78 3.48
CA PRO A 181 -5.25 -12.59 2.67
C PRO A 181 -6.04 -11.55 3.46
N LEU A 182 -5.57 -10.30 3.47
CA LEU A 182 -6.20 -9.21 4.21
C LEU A 182 -6.83 -8.19 3.26
N LEU A 183 -6.12 -7.83 2.20
CA LEU A 183 -6.54 -6.76 1.31
C LEU A 183 -5.91 -6.92 -0.08
N PHE A 184 -6.66 -6.54 -1.10
CA PHE A 184 -6.21 -6.43 -2.48
C PHE A 184 -6.62 -5.06 -3.01
N LEU A 185 -5.64 -4.27 -3.46
CA LEU A 185 -5.85 -2.92 -3.97
C LEU A 185 -5.33 -2.80 -5.40
N ILE A 186 -6.06 -2.07 -6.24
CA ILE A 186 -5.58 -1.68 -7.56
C ILE A 186 -4.72 -0.44 -7.40
N ALA A 187 -3.44 -0.52 -7.75
CA ALA A 187 -2.55 0.63 -7.63
C ALA A 187 -2.83 1.69 -8.71
N CYS A 188 -3.33 1.25 -9.87
CA CYS A 188 -3.37 2.02 -11.11
C CYS A 188 -4.04 1.19 -12.21
N VAL A 189 -4.80 1.88 -13.06
CA VAL A 189 -5.46 1.36 -14.25
C VAL A 189 -5.03 2.18 -15.46
N THR A 190 -4.97 1.53 -16.63
CA THR A 190 -4.71 2.17 -17.92
C THR A 190 -5.85 3.07 -18.35
#